data_AF-A0A8J4WMD2-F1
#
_entry.id   AF-A0A8J4WMD2-F1
#
_cell.length_a   1.000
_cell.length_b   1.000
_cell.length_c   1.000
_cell.angle_alpha   90.00
_cell.angle_beta   90.00
_cell.angle_gamma   90.00
#
_symmetry.space_group_name_H-M   'P 1'
#
loop_
_entity.id
_entity.type
_entity.pdbx_description
1 polymer ?
#
loop_
_entity_poly.entity_id
_entity_poly.type
_entity_poly.pdbx_seq_one_letter_code
_entity_poly.pdbx_strand_id
1 'polypeptide(L)'
;MAKRALRIAATADLHYGKHSRGTLHEAFAEISGNADILLLCGDLTDYGLPEEAEALVADIRAAVKIPMLAVLGNHDFESGQAELVCKVLDEAGVNMLDGEAIEVAGVGFAGIAGFGGGFGRRMLNA
;
A
#
# COMPACT_ATOMS: atom_id res chain seq x y z
N MET A 1 -13.07 26.49 17.29
CA MET A 1 -13.54 25.10 17.06
C MET A 1 -12.43 24.16 17.48
N ALA A 2 -12.71 23.07 18.20
CA ALA A 2 -11.69 22.08 18.51
C ALA A 2 -11.18 21.44 17.20
N LYS A 3 -9.86 21.32 17.04
CA LYS A 3 -9.26 20.67 15.87
C LYS A 3 -9.68 19.19 15.91
N ARG A 4 -10.46 18.73 14.93
CA ARG A 4 -10.87 17.31 14.85
C ARG A 4 -9.59 16.47 14.68
N ALA A 5 -9.47 15.39 15.45
CA ALA A 5 -8.37 14.44 15.29
C ALA A 5 -8.39 13.83 13.89
N LEU A 6 -7.22 13.74 13.27
CA LEU A 6 -7.03 13.05 12.00
C LEU A 6 -7.12 11.54 12.23
N ARG A 7 -7.97 10.85 11.45
CA ARG A 7 -8.12 9.39 11.51
C ARG A 7 -7.35 8.74 10.39
N ILE A 8 -6.44 7.85 10.73
CA ILE A 8 -5.59 7.14 9.78
C ILE A 8 -5.97 5.66 9.85
N ALA A 9 -6.37 5.08 8.72
CA ALA A 9 -6.44 3.64 8.55
C ALA A 9 -5.08 3.16 8.05
N ALA A 10 -4.61 2.03 8.57
CA ALA A 10 -3.36 1.41 8.14
C ALA A 10 -3.54 -0.09 8.07
N THR A 11 -3.02 -0.70 7.00
CA THR A 11 -3.01 -2.15 6.78
C THR A 11 -1.75 -2.54 6.03
N ALA A 12 -1.38 -3.81 6.11
CA ALA A 12 -0.26 -4.44 5.39
C ALA A 12 -0.67 -5.87 5.03
N ASP A 13 0.22 -6.62 4.36
CA ASP A 13 0.09 -8.06 4.13
C ASP A 13 -1.24 -8.43 3.47
N LEU A 14 -1.61 -7.67 2.43
CA LEU A 14 -2.86 -7.89 1.70
C LEU A 14 -2.79 -9.13 0.82
N HIS A 15 -1.60 -9.45 0.29
CA HIS A 15 -1.37 -10.62 -0.55
C HIS A 15 -2.41 -10.76 -1.66
N TYR A 16 -2.57 -9.70 -2.45
CA TYR A 16 -3.48 -9.74 -3.59
C TYR A 16 -2.91 -10.62 -4.69
N GLY A 17 -3.61 -11.72 -4.97
CA GLY A 17 -3.38 -12.55 -6.13
C GLY A 17 -4.26 -12.14 -7.31
N LYS A 18 -4.00 -12.74 -8.48
CA LYS A 18 -4.74 -12.50 -9.74
C LYS A 18 -6.25 -12.77 -9.64
N HIS A 19 -6.67 -13.53 -8.64
CA HIS A 19 -8.07 -13.91 -8.40
C HIS A 19 -8.66 -13.28 -7.14
N SER A 20 -7.94 -12.39 -6.46
CA SER A 20 -8.39 -11.72 -5.23
C SER A 20 -9.34 -10.55 -5.50
N ARG A 21 -9.56 -10.15 -6.75
CA ARG A 21 -10.46 -9.04 -7.11
C ARG A 21 -11.84 -9.20 -6.44
N GLY A 22 -12.30 -8.13 -5.80
CA GLY A 22 -13.54 -8.04 -5.04
C GLY A 22 -13.40 -8.40 -3.56
N THR A 23 -12.31 -9.03 -3.12
CA THR A 23 -12.19 -9.53 -1.74
C THR A 23 -12.07 -8.42 -0.69
N LEU A 24 -11.50 -7.26 -1.04
CA LEU A 24 -11.34 -6.11 -0.13
C LEU A 24 -12.33 -4.97 -0.39
N HIS A 25 -13.26 -5.12 -1.33
CA HIS A 25 -14.18 -4.05 -1.71
C HIS A 25 -14.95 -3.48 -0.51
N GLU A 26 -15.56 -4.33 0.31
CA GLU A 26 -16.35 -3.92 1.48
C GLU A 26 -15.46 -3.24 2.54
N ALA A 27 -14.29 -3.81 2.83
CA ALA A 27 -13.33 -3.25 3.78
C ALA A 27 -12.84 -1.86 3.34
N PHE A 28 -12.51 -1.68 2.06
CA PHE A 28 -12.12 -0.39 1.52
C PHE A 28 -13.26 0.63 1.53
N ALA A 29 -14.50 0.20 1.31
CA ALA A 29 -15.65 1.11 1.40
C ALA A 29 -15.87 1.58 2.84
N GLU A 30 -15.73 0.69 3.82
CA GLU A 30 -15.81 1.04 5.24
C GLU A 30 -14.68 1.99 5.65
N ILE A 31 -13.44 1.69 5.26
CA ILE A 31 -12.28 2.56 5.50
C ILE A 31 -12.52 3.94 4.90
N SER A 32 -12.97 4.01 3.65
CA SER A 32 -13.19 5.28 2.96
C SER A 32 -14.28 6.15 3.62
N GLY A 33 -15.22 5.56 4.35
CA GLY A 33 -16.25 6.29 5.09
C GLY A 33 -15.83 6.75 6.49
N ASN A 34 -14.79 6.14 7.07
CA ASN A 34 -14.45 6.29 8.49
C ASN A 34 -13.06 6.89 8.77
N ALA A 35 -12.15 6.83 7.80
CA ALA A 35 -10.80 7.36 7.88
C ALA A 35 -10.61 8.59 6.98
N ASP A 36 -9.60 9.40 7.30
CA ASP A 36 -9.20 10.56 6.50
C ASP A 36 -8.03 10.23 5.55
N ILE A 37 -7.24 9.19 5.86
CA ILE A 37 -6.09 8.72 5.09
C ILE A 37 -6.00 7.19 5.23
N LEU A 38 -5.61 6.49 4.15
CA LEU A 38 -5.28 5.06 4.15
C LEU A 38 -3.78 4.84 3.90
N LEU A 39 -3.13 4.07 4.77
CA LEU A 39 -1.75 3.60 4.61
C LEU A 39 -1.75 2.12 4.22
N LEU A 40 -1.04 1.80 3.13
CA LEU A 40 -0.79 0.45 2.63
C LEU A 40 0.70 0.10 2.86
N CYS A 41 0.99 -0.65 3.92
CA CYS A 41 2.32 -0.73 4.51
C CYS A 41 3.16 -1.94 4.05
N GLY A 42 3.01 -2.37 2.80
CA GLY A 42 3.79 -3.46 2.18
C GLY A 42 3.06 -4.80 2.09
N ASP A 43 3.65 -5.71 1.32
CA ASP A 43 3.13 -7.03 0.94
C ASP A 43 1.73 -6.93 0.35
N LEU A 44 1.62 -6.06 -0.66
CA LEU A 44 0.36 -5.72 -1.32
C LEU A 44 -0.07 -6.82 -2.28
N THR A 45 0.89 -7.47 -2.93
CA THR A 45 0.72 -8.53 -3.93
C THR A 45 1.31 -9.85 -3.43
N ASP A 46 0.88 -10.97 -4.02
CA ASP A 46 1.43 -12.30 -3.67
C ASP A 46 2.88 -12.48 -4.14
N TYR A 47 3.17 -12.06 -5.39
CA TYR A 47 4.45 -12.32 -6.05
C TYR A 47 5.03 -11.07 -6.72
N GLY A 48 4.49 -9.88 -6.49
CA GLY A 48 5.01 -8.66 -7.12
C GLY A 48 4.70 -8.58 -8.60
N LEU A 49 3.61 -9.18 -9.06
CA LEU A 49 3.23 -9.14 -10.47
C LEU A 49 2.35 -7.91 -10.80
N PRO A 50 2.54 -7.26 -11.95
CA PRO A 50 1.69 -6.13 -12.35
C PRO A 50 0.19 -6.50 -12.42
N GLU A 51 -0.15 -7.72 -12.83
CA GLU A 51 -1.55 -8.15 -12.90
C GLU A 51 -2.21 -8.32 -11.52
N GLU A 52 -1.41 -8.59 -10.48
CA GLU A 52 -1.86 -8.64 -9.09
C GLU A 52 -2.13 -7.23 -8.56
N ALA A 53 -1.22 -6.29 -8.86
CA ALA A 53 -1.42 -4.88 -8.58
C ALA A 53 -2.67 -4.32 -9.29
N GLU A 54 -2.91 -4.68 -10.55
CA GLU A 54 -4.13 -4.30 -11.29
C GLU A 54 -5.41 -4.83 -10.63
N ALA A 55 -5.37 -6.07 -10.11
CA ALA A 55 -6.50 -6.65 -9.38
C ALA A 55 -6.79 -5.86 -8.09
N LEU A 56 -5.75 -5.46 -7.35
CA LEU A 56 -5.87 -4.62 -6.16
C LEU A 56 -6.39 -3.22 -6.51
N VAL A 57 -5.85 -2.60 -7.56
CA VAL A 57 -6.26 -1.30 -8.07
C VAL A 57 -7.73 -1.27 -8.46
N ALA A 58 -8.26 -2.36 -9.02
CA ALA A 58 -9.68 -2.44 -9.36
C ALA A 58 -10.58 -2.22 -8.14
N ASP A 59 -10.22 -2.78 -6.98
CA ASP A 59 -10.98 -2.64 -5.74
C ASP A 59 -10.75 -1.27 -5.09
N ILE A 60 -9.50 -0.79 -5.12
CA ILE A 60 -9.14 0.57 -4.67
C ILE A 60 -9.98 1.61 -5.41
N ARG A 61 -10.00 1.57 -6.75
CA ARG A 61 -10.75 2.54 -7.58
C ARG A 61 -12.25 2.45 -7.33
N ALA A 62 -12.77 1.25 -7.08
CA ALA A 62 -14.18 1.03 -6.81
C ALA A 62 -14.62 1.66 -5.46
N ALA A 63 -13.79 1.58 -4.42
CA ALA A 63 -14.23 1.86 -3.05
C ALA A 63 -13.53 3.03 -2.36
N VAL A 64 -12.23 3.25 -2.58
CA VAL A 64 -11.45 4.25 -1.84
C VAL A 64 -11.60 5.63 -2.46
N LYS A 65 -11.92 6.62 -1.63
CA LYS A 65 -12.09 8.04 -2.02
C LYS A 65 -11.26 9.01 -1.16
N ILE A 66 -10.39 8.48 -0.31
CA ILE A 66 -9.50 9.24 0.57
C ILE A 66 -8.04 9.09 0.09
N PRO A 67 -7.13 10.02 0.46
CA PRO A 67 -5.71 9.91 0.13
C PRO A 67 -5.12 8.57 0.59
N MET A 68 -4.34 7.96 -0.30
CA MET A 68 -3.64 6.70 -0.05
C MET A 68 -2.13 6.92 -0.14
N LEU A 69 -1.40 6.29 0.77
CA LEU A 69 0.05 6.24 0.79
C LEU A 69 0.48 4.79 0.89
N ALA A 70 1.53 4.41 0.19
CA ALA A 70 1.99 3.03 0.21
C ALA A 70 3.52 2.91 0.19
N VAL A 71 4.00 1.80 0.75
CA VAL A 71 5.36 1.28 0.53
C VAL A 71 5.22 -0.15 0.02
N LEU A 72 6.21 -0.64 -0.72
CA LEU A 72 6.28 -2.04 -1.09
C LEU A 72 6.86 -2.89 0.05
N GLY A 73 6.38 -4.13 0.17
CA GLY A 73 6.96 -5.17 1.03
C GLY A 73 7.79 -6.18 0.24
N ASN A 74 8.25 -7.26 0.87
CA ASN A 74 9.11 -8.23 0.20
C ASN A 74 8.43 -9.02 -0.91
N HIS A 75 7.16 -9.36 -0.75
CA HIS A 75 6.39 -10.10 -1.77
C HIS A 75 6.24 -9.28 -3.06
N ASP A 76 6.12 -7.96 -2.92
CA ASP A 76 6.00 -7.04 -4.05
C ASP A 76 7.26 -6.99 -4.94
N PHE A 77 8.41 -7.48 -4.45
CA PHE A 77 9.66 -7.58 -5.21
C PHE A 77 9.90 -8.96 -5.83
N GLU A 78 9.14 -10.00 -5.49
CA GLU A 78 9.49 -11.39 -5.82
C GLU A 78 9.63 -11.66 -7.32
N SER A 79 8.77 -11.06 -8.15
CA SER A 79 8.84 -11.23 -9.61
C SER A 79 9.98 -10.43 -10.27
N GLY A 80 10.64 -9.52 -9.54
CA GLY A 80 11.57 -8.54 -10.10
C GLY A 80 10.91 -7.40 -10.87
N GLN A 81 9.57 -7.25 -10.81
CA GLN A 81 8.81 -6.22 -11.52
C GLN A 81 8.25 -5.12 -10.60
N ALA A 82 8.91 -4.86 -9.47
CA ALA A 82 8.47 -3.88 -8.47
C ALA A 82 8.22 -2.47 -9.07
N GLU A 83 9.04 -2.04 -10.03
CA GLU A 83 8.84 -0.75 -10.72
C GLU A 83 7.49 -0.66 -11.44
N LEU A 84 7.06 -1.76 -12.07
CA LEU A 84 5.77 -1.84 -12.74
C LEU A 84 4.61 -1.91 -11.74
N VAL A 85 4.78 -2.63 -10.62
CA VAL A 85 3.82 -2.65 -9.51
C VAL A 85 3.62 -1.25 -8.94
N CYS A 86 4.71 -0.55 -8.61
CA CYS A 86 4.67 0.84 -8.16
C CYS A 86 3.94 1.73 -9.16
N LYS A 87 4.26 1.61 -10.45
CA LYS A 87 3.62 2.42 -11.50
C LYS A 87 2.11 2.18 -11.58
N VAL A 88 1.65 0.93 -11.53
CA VAL A 88 0.22 0.59 -11.55
C VAL A 88 -0.52 1.21 -10.35
N LEU A 89 0.08 1.14 -9.16
CA LEU A 89 -0.49 1.72 -7.94
C LEU A 89 -0.50 3.26 -7.99
N ASP A 90 0.58 3.88 -8.45
CA ASP A 90 0.71 5.33 -8.60
C ASP A 90 -0.31 5.90 -9.60
N GLU A 91 -0.46 5.26 -10.76
CA GLU A 91 -1.49 5.60 -11.76
C GLU A 91 -2.93 5.39 -11.24
N ALA A 92 -3.11 4.68 -10.13
CA ALA A 92 -4.39 4.54 -9.43
C ALA A 92 -4.63 5.60 -8.34
N GLY A 93 -3.67 6.51 -8.12
CA GLY A 93 -3.74 7.56 -7.10
C GLY A 93 -3.23 7.14 -5.72
N VAL A 94 -2.46 6.04 -5.65
CA VAL A 94 -1.74 5.65 -4.44
C VAL A 94 -0.38 6.34 -4.44
N ASN A 95 -0.09 7.19 -3.46
CA ASN A 95 1.21 7.84 -3.37
C ASN A 95 2.26 6.83 -2.88
N MET A 96 3.08 6.33 -3.80
CA MET A 96 4.17 5.40 -3.49
C MET A 96 5.34 6.13 -2.84
N LEU A 97 5.81 5.64 -1.70
CA LEU A 97 6.96 6.19 -0.98
C LEU A 97 8.13 5.20 -1.01
N ASP A 98 9.27 5.66 -1.53
CA ASP A 98 10.53 4.89 -1.56
C ASP A 98 11.71 5.76 -1.10
N GLY A 99 11.84 5.94 0.21
CA GLY A 99 12.84 6.81 0.82
C GLY A 99 12.47 8.30 0.82
N GLU A 100 11.25 8.62 0.40
CA GLU A 100 10.72 9.98 0.31
C GLU A 100 9.70 10.26 1.43
N ALA A 101 9.28 11.53 1.52
CA ALA A 101 8.27 11.98 2.46
C ALA A 101 7.27 12.93 1.81
N ILE A 102 6.03 12.91 2.31
CA ILE A 102 4.92 13.74 1.84
C ILE A 102 4.11 14.24 3.04
N GLU A 103 3.58 15.46 2.95
CA GLU A 103 2.68 16.01 3.96
C GLU A 103 1.22 15.86 3.52
N VAL A 104 0.39 15.26 4.38
CA VAL A 104 -1.05 15.16 4.19
C VAL A 104 -1.76 15.67 5.43
N ALA A 105 -2.68 16.62 5.27
CA ALA A 105 -3.45 17.22 6.36
C ALA A 105 -2.61 17.79 7.52
N GLY A 106 -1.42 18.33 7.24
CA GLY A 106 -0.52 18.89 8.26
C GLY A 106 0.31 17.85 9.01
N VAL A 107 0.35 16.60 8.54
CA VAL A 107 1.14 15.50 9.10
C VAL A 107 2.11 14.98 8.03
N GLY A 108 3.39 14.88 8.39
CA GLY A 108 4.41 14.31 7.52
C GLY A 108 4.43 12.79 7.59
N PHE A 109 4.45 12.14 6.43
CA PHE A 109 4.59 10.71 6.25
C PHE A 109 5.86 10.43 5.48
N ALA A 110 6.72 9.55 5.99
CA ALA A 110 7.91 9.07 5.30
C ALA A 110 7.86 7.54 5.24
N GLY A 111 8.22 6.96 4.09
CA GLY A 111 8.07 5.54 3.84
C GLY A 111 9.23 4.99 3.01
N ILE A 112 9.67 3.78 3.35
CA ILE A 112 10.64 3.01 2.59
C ILE A 112 10.34 1.53 2.78
N ALA A 113 10.56 0.73 1.74
CA ALA A 113 10.45 -0.72 1.83
C ALA A 113 11.42 -1.29 2.88
N GLY A 114 10.95 -2.25 3.68
CA GLY A 114 11.75 -2.94 4.68
C GLY A 114 11.65 -4.45 4.49
N PHE A 115 12.78 -5.13 4.31
CA PHE A 115 12.83 -6.58 4.23
C PHE A 115 13.22 -7.16 5.59
N GLY A 116 12.33 -7.97 6.16
CA GLY A 116 12.65 -8.81 7.32
C GLY A 116 13.87 -9.68 6.99
N GLY A 117 14.92 -9.56 7.79
CA GLY A 117 16.20 -10.17 7.47
C GLY A 117 17.34 -9.23 7.78
N GLY A 118 17.28 -7.97 7.36
CA GLY A 118 18.45 -7.08 7.42
C GLY A 118 19.45 -7.35 6.29
N PHE A 119 20.33 -6.39 6.03
CA PHE A 119 21.19 -6.42 4.84
C PHE A 119 22.53 -7.12 5.08
N GLY A 120 22.98 -7.90 4.10
CA GLY A 120 24.28 -8.57 4.11
C GLY A 120 24.43 -9.53 5.30
N ARG A 121 25.44 -9.29 6.14
CA ARG A 121 25.75 -10.18 7.30
C ARG A 121 24.70 -10.18 8.41
N ARG A 122 23.71 -9.29 8.34
CA ARG A 122 22.63 -9.23 9.34
C ARG A 122 21.39 -9.99 8.93
N MET A 123 21.37 -10.58 7.73
CA MET A 123 20.27 -11.38 7.20
C MET A 123 19.87 -12.48 8.21
N LEU A 124 18.64 -12.41 8.74
CA LEU A 124 18.03 -13.50 9.50
C LEU A 124 17.75 -14.64 8.51
N ASN A 125 18.73 -15.51 8.33
CA ASN A 125 18.53 -16.76 7.61
C ASN A 125 17.73 -17.71 8.53
N ALA A 126 16.52 -18.08 8.12
CA ALA A 126 15.77 -19.19 8.70
C ALA A 126 16.30 -20.53 8.16
#